data_AF-A0A7Y2HPZ4-F1
#
_entry.id   AF-A0A7Y2HPZ4-F1
#
_cell.length_a   1.000
_cell.length_b   1.000
_cell.length_c   1.000
_cell.angle_alpha   90.00
_cell.angle_beta   90.00
_cell.angle_gamma   90.00
#
_symmetry.space_group_name_H-M   'P 1'
#
loop_
_entity.id
_entity.type
_entity.pdbx_description
1 polymer ?
#
loop_
_entity_poly.entity_id
_entity_poly.type
_entity_poly.pdbx_seq_one_letter_code
_entity_poly.pdbx_strand_id
1 'polypeptide(L)'
;MRFDTTGGNRPDGAVTVSAGALPQEFDPQTASWLVAVDTLGDLRPWGEAGAGPALALGQAEWDPATGDSIVLELDSATVALLGDTLQAGPGVRYEVLTPGVRMNLLSSDLRLYARPNIHLDTLVTLNARPIAETFIYDPFPEPEQGGIRVGGAPSWRTVLTFDVPAELPGTPAVCQRVQCPIVITPGRLNNATLTLTTAQSEAAFQPSDSLFVDARAVLAPELLPKSPLGTSLVGTPGVPIGPDGFGEVAGQTVTIPVTTFVRALFDGSGEKVPDLALLTPLEPLSIGFGTFVGPGLPGAPRLRLILTVADTVEIS
;
A
#
# COMPACT_ATOMS: atom_id res chain seq x y z
N MET A 1 17.07 -17.17 -2.50
CA MET A 1 15.84 -16.38 -2.37
C MET A 1 15.13 -16.82 -1.12
N ARG A 2 14.52 -15.88 -0.39
CA ARG A 2 13.73 -16.13 0.83
C ARG A 2 12.34 -15.54 0.66
N PHE A 3 11.33 -16.28 1.05
CA PHE A 3 9.92 -15.96 0.87
C PHE A 3 9.20 -15.84 2.21
N ASP A 4 8.14 -15.05 2.22
CA ASP A 4 7.22 -14.99 3.35
C ASP A 4 6.34 -16.25 3.38
N THR A 5 6.43 -17.00 4.47
CA THR A 5 5.63 -18.21 4.73
C THR A 5 4.52 -17.97 5.76
N THR A 6 4.40 -16.74 6.26
CA THR A 6 3.49 -16.36 7.34
C THR A 6 2.34 -15.47 6.89
N GLY A 7 2.48 -14.80 5.74
CA GLY A 7 1.44 -13.95 5.17
C GLY A 7 0.21 -14.72 4.64
N GLY A 8 -0.92 -14.02 4.55
CA GLY A 8 -2.21 -14.57 4.10
C GLY A 8 -2.25 -15.04 2.64
N ASN A 9 -1.27 -14.65 1.82
CA ASN A 9 -1.18 -15.03 0.40
C ASN A 9 -0.18 -16.18 0.15
N ARG A 10 0.13 -16.99 1.18
CA ARG A 10 1.02 -18.14 1.04
C ARG A 10 0.39 -19.21 0.12
N PRO A 11 1.14 -19.83 -0.79
CA PRO A 11 0.64 -20.97 -1.55
C PRO A 11 0.27 -22.16 -0.64
N ASP A 12 -0.73 -22.94 -1.04
CA ASP A 12 -1.15 -24.16 -0.32
C ASP A 12 -0.25 -25.38 -0.60
N GLY A 13 0.59 -25.32 -1.63
CA GLY A 13 1.47 -26.41 -2.03
C GLY A 13 2.69 -25.93 -2.81
N ALA A 14 3.42 -26.89 -3.37
CA ALA A 14 4.62 -26.61 -4.15
C ALA A 14 4.32 -25.76 -5.39
N VAL A 15 5.19 -24.78 -5.64
CA VAL A 15 5.10 -23.86 -6.79
C VAL A 15 6.43 -23.78 -7.50
N THR A 16 6.40 -23.59 -8.82
CA THR A 16 7.62 -23.43 -9.61
C THR A 16 7.99 -21.95 -9.65
N VAL A 17 9.21 -21.63 -9.22
CA VAL A 17 9.79 -20.28 -9.26
C VAL A 17 10.92 -20.26 -10.28
N SER A 18 10.98 -19.20 -11.08
CA SER A 18 12.05 -18.94 -12.02
C SER A 18 12.80 -17.65 -11.70
N ALA A 19 14.07 -17.62 -12.06
CA ALA A 19 14.88 -16.42 -12.08
C ALA A 19 15.47 -16.21 -13.48
N GLY A 20 15.51 -14.97 -13.94
CA GLY A 20 16.10 -14.60 -15.22
C GLY A 20 16.83 -13.27 -15.17
N ALA A 21 17.97 -13.15 -15.84
CA ALA A 21 18.69 -11.90 -15.98
C ALA A 21 17.98 -11.01 -17.02
N LEU A 22 17.78 -9.74 -16.68
CA LEU A 22 17.18 -8.78 -17.59
C LEU A 22 18.20 -8.37 -18.66
N PRO A 23 17.79 -8.30 -19.94
CA PRO A 23 18.69 -7.95 -21.04
C PRO A 23 18.94 -6.44 -21.17
N GLN A 24 18.31 -5.63 -20.32
CA GLN A 24 18.38 -4.18 -20.35
C GLN A 24 18.32 -3.58 -18.94
N GLU A 25 18.89 -2.38 -18.82
CA GLU A 25 18.75 -1.54 -17.64
C GLU A 25 17.31 -1.06 -17.47
N PHE A 26 16.93 -0.85 -16.22
CA PHE A 26 15.65 -0.27 -15.82
C PHE A 26 15.84 0.62 -14.59
N ASP A 27 14.91 1.54 -14.39
CA ASP A 27 14.85 2.35 -13.19
C ASP A 27 13.80 1.77 -12.25
N PRO A 28 14.17 1.25 -11.07
CA PRO A 28 13.24 0.57 -10.17
C PRO A 28 12.12 1.48 -9.64
N GLN A 29 12.32 2.81 -9.67
CA GLN A 29 11.32 3.77 -9.19
C GLN A 29 10.23 4.09 -10.21
N THR A 30 10.54 3.96 -11.50
CA THR A 30 9.66 4.39 -12.60
C THR A 30 9.29 3.27 -13.56
N ALA A 31 9.95 2.11 -13.48
CA ALA A 31 9.62 0.95 -14.28
C ALA A 31 8.16 0.52 -14.08
N SER A 32 7.50 0.21 -15.21
CA SER A 32 6.13 -0.27 -15.30
C SER A 32 6.04 -1.41 -16.32
N TRP A 33 4.84 -1.91 -16.61
CA TRP A 33 4.66 -2.97 -17.60
C TRP A 33 5.20 -2.62 -19.00
N LEU A 34 5.00 -1.37 -19.45
CA LEU A 34 5.38 -0.94 -20.80
C LEU A 34 6.73 -0.22 -20.86
N VAL A 35 7.18 0.33 -19.73
CA VAL A 35 8.32 1.27 -19.69
C VAL A 35 9.36 0.80 -18.69
N ALA A 36 10.63 0.77 -19.11
CA ALA A 36 11.76 0.39 -18.27
C ALA A 36 12.33 1.57 -17.48
N VAL A 37 12.31 2.77 -18.07
CA VAL A 37 12.75 4.03 -17.44
C VAL A 37 11.81 5.14 -17.85
N ASP A 38 11.26 5.87 -16.88
CA ASP A 38 10.47 7.09 -17.08
C ASP A 38 10.95 8.18 -16.12
N THR A 39 12.14 8.71 -16.38
CA THR A 39 12.74 9.78 -15.58
C THR A 39 12.81 11.09 -16.36
N LEU A 40 13.12 12.20 -15.69
CA LEU A 40 13.21 13.52 -16.34
C LEU A 40 14.29 13.52 -17.43
N GLY A 41 13.86 13.46 -18.69
CA GLY A 41 14.74 13.49 -19.86
C GLY A 41 15.16 12.11 -20.37
N ASP A 42 14.69 11.01 -19.77
CA ASP A 42 14.90 9.65 -20.26
C ASP A 42 13.62 8.83 -20.17
N LEU A 43 13.05 8.49 -21.34
CA LEU A 43 11.90 7.61 -21.47
C LEU A 43 12.30 6.42 -22.37
N ARG A 44 12.45 5.25 -21.76
CA ARG A 44 12.83 4.02 -22.46
C ARG A 44 11.78 2.93 -22.27
N PRO A 45 11.11 2.46 -23.34
CA PRO A 45 10.25 1.29 -23.24
C PRO A 45 11.08 0.03 -22.97
N TRP A 46 10.42 -1.02 -22.48
CA TRP A 46 11.00 -2.36 -22.57
C TRP A 46 11.10 -2.78 -24.05
N GLY A 47 12.10 -3.60 -24.37
CA GLY A 47 12.15 -4.27 -25.69
C GLY A 47 10.91 -5.12 -25.95
N GLU A 48 10.36 -5.71 -24.89
CA GLU A 48 9.06 -6.38 -24.85
C GLU A 48 8.41 -6.13 -23.48
N ALA A 49 7.09 -5.93 -23.44
CA ALA A 49 6.37 -5.58 -22.21
C ALA A 49 6.56 -6.62 -21.08
N GLY A 50 6.47 -6.19 -19.83
CA GLY A 50 6.69 -7.06 -18.66
C GLY A 50 8.15 -7.40 -18.42
N ALA A 51 9.05 -6.52 -18.86
CA ALA A 51 10.50 -6.74 -18.86
C ALA A 51 10.99 -7.87 -19.78
N GLY A 52 10.23 -8.16 -20.85
CA GLY A 52 10.57 -9.05 -21.96
C GLY A 52 11.00 -10.46 -21.58
N PRO A 53 11.57 -11.26 -22.50
CA PRO A 53 12.15 -12.53 -22.12
C PRO A 53 13.45 -12.28 -21.36
N ALA A 54 13.49 -12.73 -20.11
CA ALA A 54 14.72 -12.72 -19.32
C ALA A 54 15.61 -13.91 -19.73
N LEU A 55 16.93 -13.72 -19.70
CA LEU A 55 17.88 -14.81 -19.87
C LEU A 55 17.75 -15.77 -18.68
N ALA A 56 17.30 -16.99 -18.92
CA ALA A 56 17.03 -17.96 -17.86
C ALA A 56 18.29 -18.23 -17.01
N LEU A 57 18.18 -17.98 -15.71
CA LEU A 57 19.21 -18.32 -14.72
C LEU A 57 18.94 -19.68 -14.08
N GLY A 58 17.67 -20.02 -13.90
CA GLY A 58 17.27 -21.31 -13.35
C GLY A 58 15.83 -21.31 -12.89
N GLN A 59 15.37 -22.50 -12.51
CA GLN A 59 14.05 -22.74 -11.94
C GLN A 59 14.19 -23.72 -10.78
N ALA A 60 13.32 -23.58 -9.78
CA ALA A 60 13.22 -24.52 -8.68
C ALA A 60 11.76 -24.64 -8.22
N GLU A 61 11.42 -25.80 -7.66
CA GLU A 61 10.18 -25.94 -6.91
C GLU A 61 10.40 -25.43 -5.49
N TRP A 62 9.45 -24.62 -5.02
CA TRP A 62 9.37 -24.14 -3.65
C TRP A 62 8.09 -24.65 -3.01
N ASP A 63 8.22 -25.36 -1.89
CA ASP A 63 7.08 -25.75 -1.06
C ASP A 63 7.15 -25.01 0.29
N PRO A 64 6.19 -24.12 0.60
CA PRO A 64 6.16 -23.39 1.87
C PRO A 64 6.03 -24.30 3.11
N ALA A 65 5.58 -25.55 2.95
CA ALA A 65 5.53 -26.53 4.04
C ALA A 65 6.92 -27.07 4.42
N THR A 66 7.90 -26.98 3.50
CA THR A 66 9.24 -27.56 3.68
C THR A 66 10.30 -26.52 4.02
N GLY A 67 10.09 -25.24 3.68
CA GLY A 67 11.03 -24.17 3.99
C GLY A 67 10.61 -22.81 3.45
N ASP A 68 11.33 -21.77 3.86
CA ASP A 68 11.11 -20.38 3.46
C ASP A 68 12.05 -19.92 2.32
N SER A 69 12.85 -20.82 1.75
CA SER A 69 13.95 -20.45 0.87
C SER A 69 14.17 -21.42 -0.27
N ILE A 70 14.63 -20.91 -1.41
CA ILE A 70 15.18 -21.70 -2.52
C ILE A 70 16.58 -21.21 -2.90
N VAL A 71 17.38 -22.15 -3.42
CA VAL A 71 18.72 -21.90 -3.94
C VAL A 71 18.75 -22.30 -5.41
N LEU A 72 19.19 -21.38 -6.27
CA LEU A 72 19.51 -21.67 -7.66
C LEU A 72 21.02 -21.65 -7.79
N GLU A 73 21.59 -22.75 -8.27
CA GLU A 73 23.03 -22.83 -8.54
C GLU A 73 23.33 -22.15 -9.88
N LEU A 74 24.25 -21.18 -9.86
CA LEU A 74 24.71 -20.47 -11.04
C LEU A 74 26.17 -20.82 -11.30
N ASP A 75 26.52 -21.05 -12.56
CA ASP A 75 27.91 -21.24 -12.95
C ASP A 75 28.67 -19.90 -13.01
N SER A 76 30.00 -19.99 -13.06
CA SER A 76 30.86 -18.79 -13.11
C SER A 76 30.66 -17.95 -14.37
N ALA A 77 30.23 -18.56 -15.49
CA ALA A 77 29.99 -17.84 -16.73
C ALA A 77 28.75 -16.95 -16.62
N THR A 78 27.69 -17.49 -16.02
CA THR A 78 26.44 -16.79 -15.72
C THR A 78 26.65 -15.64 -14.74
N VAL A 79 27.43 -15.89 -13.67
CA VAL A 79 27.81 -14.82 -12.73
C VAL A 79 28.62 -13.73 -13.42
N ALA A 80 29.53 -14.08 -14.32
CA ALA A 80 30.30 -13.10 -15.07
C ALA A 80 29.42 -12.22 -15.97
N LEU A 81 28.36 -12.78 -16.59
CA LEU A 81 27.38 -12.01 -17.35
C LEU A 81 26.61 -11.01 -16.48
N LEU A 82 26.23 -11.41 -15.26
CA LEU A 82 25.57 -10.51 -14.30
C LEU A 82 26.51 -9.40 -13.79
N GLY A 83 27.82 -9.64 -13.80
CA GLY A 83 28.84 -8.71 -13.34
C GLY A 83 29.40 -7.79 -14.41
N ASP A 84 28.96 -7.90 -15.67
CA ASP A 84 29.47 -7.08 -16.77
C ASP A 84 28.94 -5.64 -16.67
N THR A 85 29.72 -4.76 -16.07
CA THR A 85 29.38 -3.34 -15.89
C THR A 85 29.52 -2.50 -17.17
N LEU A 86 30.01 -3.08 -18.27
CA LEU A 86 30.05 -2.41 -19.58
C LEU A 86 28.67 -2.42 -20.25
N GLN A 87 27.77 -3.27 -19.78
CA GLN A 87 26.34 -3.19 -20.04
C GLN A 87 25.65 -2.71 -18.76
N ALA A 88 24.80 -1.68 -18.85
CA ALA A 88 24.20 -1.05 -17.68
C ALA A 88 23.42 -2.05 -16.82
N GLY A 89 23.51 -1.88 -15.49
CA GLY A 89 23.29 -2.90 -14.44
C GLY A 89 22.21 -3.96 -14.72
N PRO A 90 22.58 -5.25 -14.89
CA PRO A 90 21.60 -6.29 -15.21
C PRO A 90 20.78 -6.63 -13.97
N GLY A 91 19.48 -6.32 -14.03
CA GLY A 91 18.52 -6.77 -13.04
C GLY A 91 18.26 -8.26 -13.10
N VAL A 92 17.63 -8.79 -12.05
CA VAL A 92 17.09 -10.15 -12.04
C VAL A 92 15.58 -10.07 -11.88
N ARG A 93 14.85 -10.71 -12.80
CA ARG A 93 13.42 -10.94 -12.69
C ARG A 93 13.17 -12.26 -11.96
N TYR A 94 12.27 -12.24 -10.99
CA TYR A 94 11.73 -13.41 -10.33
C TYR A 94 10.27 -13.59 -10.71
N GLU A 95 9.87 -14.82 -11.02
CA GLU A 95 8.52 -15.12 -11.49
C GLU A 95 8.04 -16.46 -10.93
N VAL A 96 6.79 -16.52 -10.45
CA VAL A 96 6.11 -17.79 -10.16
C VAL A 96 5.44 -18.27 -11.45
N LEU A 97 5.83 -19.45 -11.91
CA LEU A 97 5.25 -20.06 -13.11
C LEU A 97 3.95 -20.81 -12.84
N THR A 98 3.68 -21.13 -11.57
CA THR A 98 2.41 -21.73 -11.15
C THR A 98 1.27 -20.70 -11.24
N PRO A 99 0.23 -20.94 -12.06
CA PRO A 99 -0.86 -19.98 -12.24
C PRO A 99 -1.67 -19.70 -10.97
N GLY A 100 -2.17 -18.47 -10.85
CA GLY A 100 -3.04 -18.07 -9.74
C GLY A 100 -2.32 -17.88 -8.40
N VAL A 101 -1.00 -18.01 -8.38
CA VAL A 101 -0.19 -17.85 -7.17
C VAL A 101 0.51 -16.50 -7.17
N ARG A 102 0.51 -15.85 -6.01
CA ARG A 102 1.40 -14.73 -5.72
C ARG A 102 2.43 -15.16 -4.69
N MET A 103 3.69 -14.79 -4.93
CA MET A 103 4.77 -14.94 -3.95
C MET A 103 5.12 -13.59 -3.34
N ASN A 104 5.56 -13.61 -2.09
CA ASN A 104 6.15 -12.44 -1.44
C ASN A 104 7.63 -12.73 -1.16
N LEU A 105 8.51 -12.21 -2.02
CA LEU A 105 9.96 -12.32 -1.88
C LEU A 105 10.43 -11.34 -0.81
N LEU A 106 11.00 -11.86 0.28
CA LEU A 106 11.53 -11.04 1.38
C LEU A 106 12.98 -10.62 1.14
N SER A 107 13.77 -11.49 0.50
CA SER A 107 15.13 -11.16 0.12
C SER A 107 15.65 -12.09 -0.97
N SER A 108 16.58 -11.56 -1.76
CA SER A 108 17.46 -12.35 -2.61
C SER A 108 18.91 -11.98 -2.35
N ASP A 109 19.80 -12.96 -2.37
CA ASP A 109 21.23 -12.75 -2.19
C ASP A 109 21.96 -13.60 -3.24
N LEU A 110 22.94 -13.02 -3.92
CA LEU A 110 23.90 -13.74 -4.74
C LEU A 110 25.11 -14.08 -3.87
N ARG A 111 25.29 -15.38 -3.59
CA ARG A 111 26.41 -15.89 -2.80
C ARG A 111 27.45 -16.52 -3.71
N LEU A 112 28.66 -15.98 -3.69
CA LEU A 112 29.79 -16.46 -4.48
C LEU A 112 30.83 -17.13 -3.59
N TYR A 113 31.27 -18.31 -4.02
CA TYR A 113 32.42 -19.00 -3.44
C TYR A 113 33.60 -18.82 -4.37
N ALA A 114 34.48 -17.87 -4.03
CA ALA A 114 35.63 -17.51 -4.85
C ALA A 114 36.91 -18.08 -4.25
N ARG A 115 37.80 -18.56 -5.11
CA ARG A 115 39.16 -18.96 -4.73
C ARG A 115 40.16 -17.98 -5.35
N PRO A 116 40.88 -17.18 -4.55
CA PRO A 116 41.86 -16.24 -5.07
C PRO A 116 43.02 -16.98 -5.75
N ASN A 117 43.47 -16.50 -6.92
CA ASN A 117 44.63 -17.08 -7.61
C ASN A 117 45.94 -16.96 -6.81
N ILE A 118 46.02 -15.99 -5.89
CA ILE A 118 47.18 -15.80 -5.00
C ILE A 118 47.20 -16.76 -3.80
N HIS A 119 46.04 -17.31 -3.41
CA HIS A 119 45.87 -18.20 -2.26
C HIS A 119 44.87 -19.31 -2.61
N LEU A 120 45.34 -20.32 -3.34
CA LEU A 120 44.52 -21.42 -3.85
C LEU A 120 43.97 -22.36 -2.76
N ASP A 121 44.47 -22.25 -1.54
CA ASP A 121 43.99 -22.96 -0.34
C ASP A 121 42.87 -22.19 0.40
N THR A 122 42.59 -20.96 -0.01
CA THR A 122 41.59 -20.10 0.64
C THR A 122 40.30 -20.05 -0.16
N LEU A 123 39.17 -20.30 0.53
CA LEU A 123 37.83 -20.05 -0.01
C LEU A 123 37.27 -18.77 0.61
N VAL A 124 36.91 -17.81 -0.22
CA VAL A 124 36.26 -16.57 0.20
C VAL A 124 34.78 -16.65 -0.17
N THR A 125 33.91 -16.32 0.78
CA THR A 125 32.48 -16.15 0.52
C THR A 125 32.20 -14.67 0.31
N LEU A 126 31.63 -14.32 -0.84
CA LEU A 126 31.13 -12.98 -1.12
C LEU A 126 29.60 -13.03 -1.21
N ASN A 127 28.93 -12.03 -0.66
CA ASN A 127 27.48 -11.91 -0.78
C ASN A 127 27.16 -10.56 -1.43
N ALA A 128 26.36 -10.57 -2.49
CA ALA A 128 25.81 -9.38 -3.12
C ALA A 128 24.29 -9.35 -2.94
N ARG A 129 23.75 -8.16 -2.68
CA ARG A 129 22.33 -7.92 -2.47
C ARG A 129 21.77 -7.01 -3.55
N PRO A 130 20.47 -7.13 -3.89
CA PRO A 130 19.79 -6.12 -4.68
C PRO A 130 19.98 -4.73 -4.06
N ILE A 131 20.21 -3.74 -4.91
CA ILE A 131 20.27 -2.32 -4.50
C ILE A 131 18.88 -1.68 -4.46
N ALA A 132 17.92 -2.27 -5.20
CA ALA A 132 16.53 -1.86 -5.29
C ALA A 132 15.69 -3.01 -5.85
N GLU A 133 14.40 -2.97 -5.57
CA GLU A 133 13.42 -3.97 -6.00
C GLU A 133 12.14 -3.24 -6.41
N THR A 134 11.43 -3.76 -7.42
CA THR A 134 10.16 -3.20 -7.87
C THR A 134 9.25 -4.30 -8.40
N PHE A 135 7.97 -4.00 -8.52
CA PHE A 135 6.97 -4.91 -9.07
C PHE A 135 6.47 -4.38 -10.40
N ILE A 136 6.40 -5.28 -11.39
CA ILE A 136 5.83 -4.99 -12.70
C ILE A 136 4.61 -5.89 -12.87
N TYR A 137 3.45 -5.32 -13.16
CA TYR A 137 2.19 -6.04 -13.27
C TYR A 137 1.30 -5.45 -14.36
N ASP A 138 0.46 -6.29 -14.94
CA ASP A 138 -0.57 -5.96 -15.92
C ASP A 138 -1.78 -6.89 -15.70
N PRO A 139 -3.03 -6.38 -15.75
CA PRO A 139 -3.39 -4.97 -15.92
C PRO A 139 -3.02 -4.11 -14.70
N PHE A 140 -2.87 -2.80 -14.93
CA PHE A 140 -2.80 -1.85 -13.82
C PHE A 140 -4.15 -1.86 -13.07
N PRO A 141 -4.16 -1.99 -11.73
CA PRO A 141 -5.40 -2.05 -10.98
C PRO A 141 -5.98 -0.64 -10.94
N GLU A 142 -6.85 -0.28 -11.87
CA GLU A 142 -7.57 0.99 -11.79
C GLU A 142 -8.63 0.93 -10.68
N PRO A 143 -8.78 1.99 -9.88
CA PRO A 143 -9.82 2.04 -8.86
C PRO A 143 -11.19 2.13 -9.54
N GLU A 144 -12.17 1.39 -9.01
CA GLU A 144 -13.55 1.59 -9.40
C GLU A 144 -13.97 3.06 -9.18
N GLN A 145 -14.96 3.54 -9.93
CA GLN A 145 -15.40 4.93 -9.81
C GLN A 145 -15.89 5.23 -8.38
N GLY A 146 -15.21 6.16 -7.69
CA GLY A 146 -15.49 6.47 -6.29
C GLY A 146 -14.94 5.43 -5.29
N GLY A 147 -14.24 4.40 -5.76
CA GLY A 147 -13.59 3.41 -4.93
C GLY A 147 -12.51 4.04 -4.05
N ILE A 148 -12.45 3.62 -2.79
CA ILE A 148 -11.45 4.09 -1.84
C ILE A 148 -10.35 3.03 -1.79
N ARG A 149 -9.11 3.44 -2.08
CA ARG A 149 -7.92 2.59 -1.95
C ARG A 149 -6.85 3.22 -1.10
N VAL A 150 -6.16 2.39 -0.34
CA VAL A 150 -5.10 2.78 0.59
C VAL A 150 -3.95 1.77 0.53
N GLY A 151 -2.72 2.24 0.32
CA GLY A 151 -1.51 1.40 0.30
C GLY A 151 -1.17 0.84 -1.08
N GLY A 152 -0.38 -0.24 -1.13
CA GLY A 152 0.13 -0.83 -2.37
C GLY A 152 1.36 -0.11 -2.95
N ALA A 153 1.90 -0.65 -4.03
CA ALA A 153 3.00 -0.05 -4.81
C ALA A 153 2.49 0.12 -6.25
N PRO A 154 2.28 1.36 -6.75
CA PRO A 154 2.48 2.64 -6.07
C PRO A 154 1.47 2.85 -4.92
N SER A 155 1.85 3.66 -3.93
CA SER A 155 1.03 3.87 -2.72
C SER A 155 -0.23 4.69 -3.03
N TRP A 156 -1.37 4.00 -3.05
CA TRP A 156 -2.69 4.62 -3.14
C TRP A 156 -2.96 5.51 -1.93
N ARG A 157 -3.39 6.74 -2.23
CA ARG A 157 -3.89 7.74 -1.27
C ARG A 157 -5.25 8.21 -1.74
N THR A 158 -6.26 8.07 -0.90
CA THR A 158 -7.59 8.59 -1.16
C THR A 158 -7.79 9.90 -0.42
N VAL A 159 -8.35 10.92 -1.06
CA VAL A 159 -8.73 12.19 -0.41
C VAL A 159 -10.25 12.25 -0.34
N LEU A 160 -10.78 12.49 0.86
CA LEU A 160 -12.19 12.62 1.14
C LEU A 160 -12.50 14.08 1.49
N THR A 161 -13.42 14.69 0.78
CA THR A 161 -13.97 16.01 1.12
C THR A 161 -15.16 15.86 2.04
N PHE A 162 -15.13 16.54 3.18
CA PHE A 162 -16.18 16.50 4.17
C PHE A 162 -17.17 17.65 3.95
N ASP A 163 -18.40 17.30 3.57
CA ASP A 163 -19.53 18.22 3.58
C ASP A 163 -20.33 18.03 4.88
N VAL A 164 -19.86 18.67 5.96
CA VAL A 164 -20.52 18.61 7.27
C VAL A 164 -21.46 19.80 7.40
N PRO A 165 -22.79 19.58 7.56
CA PRO A 165 -23.72 20.69 7.72
C PRO A 165 -23.43 21.45 9.02
N ALA A 166 -23.64 22.76 9.02
CA ALA A 166 -23.50 23.60 10.22
C ALA A 166 -24.61 23.36 11.25
N GLU A 167 -25.76 22.87 10.78
CA GLU A 167 -26.96 22.66 11.57
C GLU A 167 -27.57 21.29 11.27
N LEU A 168 -28.11 20.63 12.30
CA LEU A 168 -28.87 19.40 12.15
C LEU A 168 -30.34 19.66 12.44
N PRO A 169 -31.29 19.22 11.59
CA PRO A 169 -32.71 19.44 11.84
C PRO A 169 -33.21 18.78 13.14
N GLY A 170 -32.51 17.73 13.60
CA GLY A 170 -32.89 16.94 14.77
C GLY A 170 -34.01 15.92 14.44
N THR A 171 -34.21 14.95 15.33
CA THR A 171 -35.36 14.04 15.27
C THR A 171 -36.48 14.53 16.20
N PRO A 172 -37.75 14.14 16.00
CA PRO A 172 -38.84 14.56 16.88
C PRO A 172 -38.57 14.29 18.36
N ALA A 173 -37.93 13.17 18.69
CA ALA A 173 -37.56 12.82 20.07
C ALA A 173 -36.50 13.75 20.67
N VAL A 174 -35.58 14.28 19.85
CA VAL A 174 -34.55 15.22 20.31
C VAL A 174 -35.12 16.63 20.41
N CYS A 175 -35.92 17.06 19.43
CA CYS A 175 -36.51 18.41 19.42
C CYS A 175 -37.57 18.63 20.51
N GLN A 176 -38.05 17.58 21.18
CA GLN A 176 -38.86 17.69 22.39
C GLN A 176 -38.05 18.08 23.63
N ARG A 177 -36.72 17.90 23.60
CA ARG A 177 -35.83 18.14 24.73
C ARG A 177 -34.96 19.38 24.56
N VAL A 178 -34.71 19.81 23.33
CA VAL A 178 -33.86 20.95 23.00
C VAL A 178 -34.40 21.74 21.81
N GLN A 179 -33.93 22.97 21.63
CA GLN A 179 -34.27 23.77 20.46
C GLN A 179 -33.62 23.20 19.18
N CYS A 180 -34.44 22.97 18.16
CA CYS A 180 -34.02 22.59 16.82
C CYS A 180 -34.16 23.78 15.84
N PRO A 181 -33.30 23.88 14.81
CA PRO A 181 -32.20 22.96 14.47
C PRO A 181 -31.03 23.06 15.46
N ILE A 182 -30.31 21.95 15.63
CA ILE A 182 -29.15 21.86 16.52
C ILE A 182 -27.95 22.42 15.77
N VAL A 183 -27.49 23.61 16.18
CA VAL A 183 -26.24 24.19 15.70
C VAL A 183 -25.06 23.35 16.18
N ILE A 184 -24.22 22.90 15.25
CA ILE A 184 -22.98 22.18 15.56
C ILE A 184 -21.92 23.21 15.91
N THR A 185 -21.42 23.15 17.14
CA THR A 185 -20.30 23.96 17.61
C THR A 185 -19.18 23.06 18.13
N PRO A 186 -17.92 23.53 18.15
CA PRO A 186 -16.80 22.75 18.66
C PRO A 186 -17.03 22.22 20.09
N GLY A 187 -17.63 23.05 20.96
CA GLY A 187 -17.96 22.71 22.33
C GLY A 187 -19.11 21.71 22.49
N ARG A 188 -19.99 21.58 21.50
CA ARG A 188 -21.08 20.58 21.50
C ARG A 188 -20.64 19.25 20.88
N LEU A 189 -19.63 19.24 20.02
CA LEU A 189 -19.13 18.03 19.38
C LEU A 189 -18.26 17.21 20.34
N ASN A 190 -18.79 16.13 20.92
CA ASN A 190 -18.02 15.26 21.82
C ASN A 190 -17.06 14.34 21.07
N ASN A 191 -17.56 13.75 19.98
CA ASN A 191 -16.83 12.76 19.21
C ASN A 191 -17.29 12.78 17.76
N ALA A 192 -16.34 12.64 16.84
CA ALA A 192 -16.57 12.37 15.44
C ALA A 192 -15.70 11.19 14.99
N THR A 193 -16.31 10.26 14.26
CA THR A 193 -15.63 9.10 13.68
C THR A 193 -16.03 8.91 12.23
N LEU A 194 -15.05 8.69 11.36
CA LEU A 194 -15.26 8.21 10.00
C LEU A 194 -15.33 6.68 10.05
N THR A 195 -16.44 6.14 9.56
CA THR A 195 -16.66 4.70 9.45
C THR A 195 -16.51 4.29 8.00
N LEU A 196 -15.57 3.38 7.74
CA LEU A 196 -15.32 2.77 6.44
C LEU A 196 -15.75 1.30 6.49
N THR A 197 -16.19 0.77 5.36
CA THR A 197 -16.48 -0.65 5.21
C THR A 197 -15.45 -1.25 4.26
N THR A 198 -14.75 -2.30 4.66
CA THR A 198 -13.79 -2.96 3.77
C THR A 198 -14.53 -3.61 2.60
N ALA A 199 -13.89 -3.61 1.44
CA ALA A 199 -14.33 -4.30 0.25
C ALA A 199 -13.27 -5.32 -0.17
N GLN A 200 -13.69 -6.33 -0.92
CA GLN A 200 -12.78 -7.33 -1.44
C GLN A 200 -11.83 -6.68 -2.44
N SER A 201 -10.53 -6.78 -2.20
CA SER A 201 -9.51 -6.39 -3.18
C SER A 201 -9.37 -7.48 -4.24
N GLU A 202 -8.86 -7.12 -5.43
CA GLU A 202 -8.49 -8.14 -6.41
C GLU A 202 -7.46 -9.11 -5.80
N ALA A 203 -7.59 -10.42 -6.07
CA ALA A 203 -6.79 -11.45 -5.39
C ALA A 203 -5.27 -11.22 -5.47
N ALA A 204 -4.76 -10.75 -6.63
CA ALA A 204 -3.35 -10.43 -6.81
C ALA A 204 -2.87 -9.27 -5.92
N PHE A 205 -3.76 -8.35 -5.56
CA PHE A 205 -3.47 -7.13 -4.80
C PHE A 205 -4.05 -7.14 -3.37
N GLN A 206 -4.57 -8.27 -2.90
CA GLN A 206 -4.91 -8.42 -1.50
C GLN A 206 -3.65 -8.22 -0.64
N PRO A 207 -3.70 -7.46 0.47
CA PRO A 207 -2.57 -7.36 1.39
C PRO A 207 -2.14 -8.74 1.89
N SER A 208 -0.84 -8.99 1.99
CA SER A 208 -0.30 -10.25 2.53
C SER A 208 -0.22 -10.25 4.06
N ASP A 209 -0.23 -9.07 4.67
CA ASP A 209 -0.22 -8.85 6.12
C ASP A 209 -1.12 -7.64 6.44
N SER A 210 -1.11 -7.21 7.69
CA SER A 210 -1.85 -6.09 8.23
C SER A 210 -1.57 -4.81 7.46
N LEU A 211 -2.61 -4.24 6.86
CA LEU A 211 -2.59 -2.90 6.31
C LEU A 211 -2.86 -1.90 7.42
N PHE A 212 -2.02 -0.89 7.55
CA PHE A 212 -2.22 0.19 8.51
C PHE A 212 -2.80 1.41 7.82
N VAL A 213 -4.00 1.83 8.22
CA VAL A 213 -4.66 3.01 7.67
C VAL A 213 -4.44 4.20 8.60
N ASP A 214 -3.86 5.26 8.05
CA ASP A 214 -3.71 6.57 8.68
C ASP A 214 -4.63 7.59 8.02
N ALA A 215 -5.01 8.61 8.79
CA ALA A 215 -5.86 9.72 8.37
C ALA A 215 -5.21 11.04 8.74
N ARG A 216 -5.07 11.95 7.75
CA ARG A 216 -4.41 13.25 7.92
C ARG A 216 -5.17 14.36 7.20
N ALA A 217 -5.22 15.54 7.80
CA ALA A 217 -5.77 16.73 7.13
C ALA A 217 -4.90 17.12 5.91
N VAL A 218 -5.53 17.55 4.82
CA VAL A 218 -4.86 18.03 3.60
C VAL A 218 -4.67 19.53 3.68
N LEU A 219 -3.49 20.01 4.05
CA LEU A 219 -3.30 21.41 4.45
C LEU A 219 -3.39 22.42 3.30
N ALA A 220 -3.17 21.98 2.05
CA ALA A 220 -3.25 22.83 0.86
C ALA A 220 -3.88 22.05 -0.31
N PRO A 221 -5.22 21.87 -0.32
CA PRO A 221 -5.92 21.03 -1.32
C PRO A 221 -5.61 21.36 -2.78
N GLU A 222 -5.33 22.63 -3.08
CA GLU A 222 -4.96 23.12 -4.41
C GLU A 222 -3.62 22.57 -4.92
N LEU A 223 -2.80 22.01 -4.03
CA LEU A 223 -1.51 21.38 -4.36
C LEU A 223 -1.61 19.85 -4.52
N LEU A 224 -2.81 19.27 -4.49
CA LEU A 224 -2.99 17.84 -4.74
C LEU A 224 -2.41 17.43 -6.11
N PRO A 225 -1.82 16.23 -6.23
CA PRO A 225 -1.70 15.18 -5.20
C PRO A 225 -0.55 15.39 -4.21
N LYS A 226 0.30 16.42 -4.39
CA LYS A 226 1.52 16.68 -3.59
C LYS A 226 1.28 17.59 -2.38
N SER A 227 0.03 17.77 -1.99
CA SER A 227 -0.35 18.63 -0.87
C SER A 227 0.31 18.19 0.45
N PRO A 228 0.88 19.12 1.24
CA PRO A 228 1.36 18.84 2.58
C PRO A 228 0.24 18.29 3.47
N LEU A 229 0.59 17.30 4.30
CA LEU A 229 -0.33 16.64 5.21
C LEU A 229 -0.09 17.10 6.65
N GLY A 230 -1.18 17.22 7.41
CA GLY A 230 -1.14 17.46 8.85
C GLY A 230 -0.63 16.25 9.64
N THR A 231 -0.68 16.36 10.96
CA THR A 231 -0.36 15.25 11.86
C THR A 231 -1.37 14.11 11.72
N SER A 232 -0.93 12.88 12.01
CA SER A 232 -1.82 11.72 12.08
C SER A 232 -2.95 11.95 13.10
N LEU A 233 -4.19 11.63 12.70
CA LEU A 233 -5.35 11.66 13.58
C LEU A 233 -5.52 10.38 14.41
N VAL A 234 -4.84 9.30 14.02
CA VAL A 234 -4.94 7.97 14.65
C VAL A 234 -3.67 7.54 15.39
N GLY A 235 -2.56 8.25 15.18
CA GLY A 235 -1.25 7.90 15.72
C GLY A 235 -0.48 6.91 14.83
N THR A 236 0.72 6.54 15.27
CA THR A 236 1.60 5.57 14.59
C THR A 236 1.44 4.19 15.24
N PRO A 237 1.27 3.09 14.48
CA PRO A 237 1.37 2.98 13.02
C PRO A 237 0.07 3.23 12.24
N GLY A 238 -1.02 3.61 12.89
CA GLY A 238 -2.35 3.74 12.26
C GLY A 238 -3.30 2.64 12.71
N VAL A 239 -4.46 2.52 12.05
CA VAL A 239 -5.45 1.48 12.34
C VAL A 239 -5.10 0.20 11.57
N PRO A 240 -4.72 -0.90 12.25
CA PRO A 240 -4.38 -2.16 11.57
C PRO A 240 -5.64 -2.88 11.08
N ILE A 241 -5.58 -3.41 9.87
CA ILE A 241 -6.61 -4.24 9.25
C ILE A 241 -5.91 -5.46 8.67
N GLY A 242 -6.26 -6.65 9.17
CA GLY A 242 -5.68 -7.90 8.69
C GLY A 242 -6.04 -8.21 7.23
N PRO A 243 -5.27 -9.07 6.56
CA PRO A 243 -5.46 -9.40 5.14
C PRO A 243 -6.86 -9.97 4.85
N ASP A 244 -7.44 -10.75 5.78
CA ASP A 244 -8.79 -11.33 5.66
C ASP A 244 -9.89 -10.27 5.54
N GLY A 245 -9.65 -9.07 6.09
CA GLY A 245 -10.59 -7.95 5.98
C GLY A 245 -10.76 -7.44 4.55
N PHE A 246 -9.84 -7.75 3.64
CA PHE A 246 -9.90 -7.43 2.21
C PHE A 246 -10.05 -8.66 1.32
N GLY A 247 -10.23 -9.85 1.93
CA GLY A 247 -10.41 -11.13 1.25
C GLY A 247 -11.76 -11.76 1.60
N GLU A 248 -11.73 -12.99 2.14
CA GLU A 248 -12.93 -13.79 2.42
C GLU A 248 -13.90 -13.14 3.42
N VAL A 249 -13.39 -12.28 4.32
CA VAL A 249 -14.17 -11.64 5.38
C VAL A 249 -14.33 -10.14 5.13
N ALA A 250 -14.39 -9.73 3.86
CA ALA A 250 -14.71 -8.36 3.48
C ALA A 250 -16.10 -7.91 4.03
N GLY A 251 -16.30 -6.59 4.12
CA GLY A 251 -17.49 -6.01 4.75
C GLY A 251 -17.29 -5.63 6.23
N GLN A 252 -16.06 -5.71 6.74
CA GLN A 252 -15.73 -5.30 8.09
C GLN A 252 -15.80 -3.79 8.23
N THR A 253 -16.27 -3.33 9.39
CA THR A 253 -16.35 -1.91 9.70
C THR A 253 -15.07 -1.43 10.38
N VAL A 254 -14.43 -0.42 9.80
CA VAL A 254 -13.23 0.24 10.34
C VAL A 254 -13.61 1.64 10.79
N THR A 255 -13.23 2.01 12.01
CA THR A 255 -13.57 3.31 12.59
C THR A 255 -12.31 4.14 12.79
N ILE A 256 -12.28 5.30 12.16
CA ILE A 256 -11.18 6.27 12.22
C ILE A 256 -11.65 7.46 13.06
N PRO A 257 -11.05 7.73 14.23
CA PRO A 257 -11.34 8.94 14.99
C PRO A 257 -10.92 10.19 14.22
N VAL A 258 -11.85 11.11 14.01
CA VAL A 258 -11.63 12.39 13.30
C VAL A 258 -12.17 13.58 14.11
N THR A 259 -12.26 13.43 15.43
CA THR A 259 -12.90 14.42 16.30
C THR A 259 -12.21 15.79 16.25
N THR A 260 -10.88 15.82 16.38
CA THR A 260 -10.09 17.06 16.34
C THR A 260 -10.20 17.73 14.98
N PHE A 261 -10.13 16.96 13.90
CA PHE A 261 -10.30 17.44 12.52
C PHE A 261 -11.69 18.06 12.31
N VAL A 262 -12.77 17.35 12.68
CA VAL A 262 -14.14 17.86 12.48
C VAL A 262 -14.42 19.07 13.37
N ARG A 263 -13.90 19.13 14.61
CA ARG A 263 -14.01 20.32 15.46
C ARG A 263 -13.38 21.55 14.82
N ALA A 264 -12.20 21.40 14.22
CA ALA A 264 -11.49 22.49 13.54
C ALA A 264 -12.30 23.09 12.37
N LEU A 265 -13.19 22.32 11.73
CA LEU A 265 -14.10 22.84 10.70
C LEU A 265 -15.10 23.89 11.25
N PHE A 266 -15.27 23.96 12.57
CA PHE A 266 -16.20 24.86 13.24
C PHE A 266 -15.52 25.93 14.10
N ASP A 267 -14.19 25.94 14.23
CA ASP A 267 -13.45 26.80 15.17
C ASP A 267 -13.35 28.29 14.74
N GLY A 268 -13.99 28.71 13.63
CA GLY A 268 -14.19 30.11 13.25
C GLY A 268 -12.92 30.95 12.99
N SER A 269 -11.73 30.35 13.09
CA SER A 269 -10.43 31.05 13.14
C SER A 269 -9.71 31.21 11.79
N GLY A 270 -10.28 30.73 10.67
CA GLY A 270 -9.62 30.80 9.35
C GLY A 270 -10.03 29.68 8.40
N GLU A 271 -9.26 29.54 7.31
CA GLU A 271 -9.46 28.62 6.18
C GLU A 271 -9.77 27.20 6.66
N LYS A 272 -11.03 26.78 6.46
CA LYS A 272 -11.50 25.45 6.83
C LYS A 272 -10.93 24.47 5.83
N VAL A 273 -10.21 23.46 6.32
CA VAL A 273 -9.70 22.38 5.49
C VAL A 273 -10.68 21.19 5.57
N PRO A 274 -11.61 21.02 4.62
CA PRO A 274 -12.59 19.93 4.64
C PRO A 274 -11.99 18.60 4.16
N ASP A 275 -10.75 18.59 3.68
CA ASP A 275 -10.17 17.45 3.01
C ASP A 275 -9.31 16.59 3.93
N LEU A 276 -9.60 15.30 3.92
CA LEU A 276 -8.92 14.27 4.70
C LEU A 276 -8.27 13.25 3.77
N ALA A 277 -6.96 13.06 3.90
CA ALA A 277 -6.25 11.99 3.21
C ALA A 277 -6.27 10.71 4.03
N LEU A 278 -6.61 9.60 3.37
CA LEU A 278 -6.39 8.23 3.83
C LEU A 278 -5.17 7.66 3.10
N LEU A 279 -4.21 7.14 3.86
CA LEU A 279 -2.97 6.56 3.35
C LEU A 279 -2.43 5.49 4.30
N THR A 280 -1.45 4.71 3.84
CA THR A 280 -0.59 3.94 4.73
C THR A 280 0.60 4.81 5.14
N PRO A 281 0.96 4.91 6.44
CA PRO A 281 2.15 5.63 6.86
C PRO A 281 3.43 4.82 6.64
N LEU A 282 3.32 3.52 6.38
CA LEU A 282 4.43 2.66 5.99
C LEU A 282 4.59 2.72 4.47
N GLU A 283 5.79 3.09 4.02
CA GLU A 283 6.16 3.10 2.60
C GLU A 283 5.92 1.74 1.95
N PRO A 284 5.66 1.70 0.63
CA PRO A 284 5.11 0.51 0.01
C PRO A 284 6.17 -0.59 -0.10
N LEU A 285 6.10 -1.56 0.80
CA LEU A 285 6.89 -2.79 0.77
C LEU A 285 6.20 -3.91 -0.03
N SER A 286 5.03 -3.64 -0.61
CA SER A 286 4.16 -4.64 -1.24
C SER A 286 3.21 -3.98 -2.23
N ILE A 287 2.84 -4.69 -3.30
CA ILE A 287 1.78 -4.28 -4.24
C ILE A 287 0.38 -4.30 -3.63
N GLY A 288 0.22 -4.95 -2.46
CA GLY A 288 -1.09 -5.14 -1.86
C GLY A 288 -1.69 -3.85 -1.31
N PHE A 289 -2.96 -3.59 -1.60
CA PHE A 289 -3.71 -2.42 -1.13
C PHE A 289 -5.04 -2.81 -0.50
N GLY A 290 -5.50 -1.99 0.44
CA GLY A 290 -6.83 -2.11 1.01
C GLY A 290 -7.85 -1.38 0.14
N THR A 291 -8.97 -2.05 -0.15
CA THR A 291 -10.12 -1.47 -0.82
C THR A 291 -11.25 -1.26 0.19
N PHE A 292 -11.92 -0.11 0.11
CA PHE A 292 -13.10 0.19 0.92
C PHE A 292 -14.25 0.60 0.02
N VAL A 293 -15.47 0.34 0.50
CA VAL A 293 -16.70 0.71 -0.21
C VAL A 293 -16.73 2.23 -0.40
N GLY A 294 -16.97 2.65 -1.65
CA GLY A 294 -17.06 4.05 -2.06
C GLY A 294 -18.40 4.71 -1.70
N PRO A 295 -18.52 6.05 -1.89
CA PRO A 295 -19.77 6.77 -1.69
C PRO A 295 -20.86 6.29 -2.66
N GLY A 296 -22.12 6.35 -2.23
CA GLY A 296 -23.27 5.96 -3.06
C GLY A 296 -23.60 4.46 -3.07
N LEU A 297 -22.76 3.61 -2.48
CA LEU A 297 -22.96 2.16 -2.40
C LEU A 297 -23.47 1.71 -1.01
N PRO A 298 -24.10 0.52 -0.90
CA PRO A 298 -24.38 -0.10 0.41
C PRO A 298 -23.08 -0.31 1.20
N GLY A 299 -22.99 0.28 2.39
CA GLY A 299 -21.74 0.28 3.18
C GLY A 299 -20.82 1.46 2.90
N ALA A 300 -21.27 2.46 2.13
CA ALA A 300 -20.56 3.71 1.87
C ALA A 300 -20.00 4.37 3.15
N PRO A 301 -18.93 5.19 3.02
CA PRO A 301 -18.33 5.89 4.15
C PRO A 301 -19.36 6.71 4.92
N ARG A 302 -19.32 6.65 6.25
CA ARG A 302 -20.24 7.40 7.11
C ARG A 302 -19.48 8.22 8.13
N LEU A 303 -19.82 9.50 8.23
CA LEU A 303 -19.41 10.33 9.34
C LEU A 303 -20.42 10.18 10.48
N ARG A 304 -19.98 9.65 11.62
CA ARG A 304 -20.78 9.60 12.84
C ARG A 304 -20.36 10.72 13.78
N LEU A 305 -21.32 11.55 14.18
CA LEU A 305 -21.14 12.63 15.14
C LEU A 305 -21.88 12.29 16.45
N ILE A 306 -21.23 12.50 17.58
CA ILE A 306 -21.84 12.45 18.91
C ILE A 306 -21.80 13.86 19.48
N LEU A 307 -22.98 14.43 19.70
CA LEU A 307 -23.16 15.79 20.19
C LEU A 307 -23.70 15.78 21.63
N THR A 308 -23.20 16.68 22.47
CA THR A 308 -23.87 17.05 23.72
C THR A 308 -25.00 18.01 23.39
N VAL A 309 -26.20 17.68 23.85
CA VAL A 309 -27.41 18.47 23.64
C VAL A 309 -27.89 18.90 25.02
N ALA A 310 -27.37 20.02 25.50
CA ALA A 310 -27.74 20.64 26.76
C ALA A 310 -27.95 22.14 26.54
N ASP A 311 -28.94 22.70 27.22
CA ASP A 311 -29.12 24.15 27.30
C ASP A 311 -27.99 24.73 28.17
N THR A 312 -27.43 25.85 27.74
CA THR A 312 -26.38 26.55 28.48
C THR A 312 -26.98 27.04 29.79
N VAL A 313 -26.59 26.44 30.92
CA VAL A 313 -26.91 26.97 32.24
C VAL A 313 -25.86 28.04 32.56
N GLU A 314 -26.18 29.30 32.31
CA GLU A 314 -25.39 30.39 32.86
C GLU A 314 -25.62 30.44 34.37
N ILE A 315 -24.57 30.10 35.14
CA ILE A 315 -24.56 30.37 36.58
C ILE A 315 -24.19 31.85 36.72
N SER A 316 -25.19 32.66 37.06
CA SER A 316 -25.03 34.07 37.45
C SER A 316 -24.72 34.20 38.93
#